data_AF-D3FD20-F1
#
_entry.id   AF-D3FD20-F1
#
_cell.length_a   1.000
_cell.length_b   1.000
_cell.length_c   1.000
_cell.angle_alpha   90.00
_cell.angle_beta   90.00
_cell.angle_gamma   90.00
#
_symmetry.space_group_name_H-M   'P 1'
#
loop_
_entity.id
_entity.type
_entity.pdbx_description
1 polymer ?
#
loop_
_entity_poly.entity_id
_entity_poly.type
_entity_poly.pdbx_seq_one_letter_code
_entity_poly.pdbx_strand_id
1 'polypeptide(L)'
;MKLYVCWGTFEVPVVRAHPCKVAHDALLAAGHEPEVVKAYSFGPVPEALQTAARKEVKRLTGQSWVPVLVTDDGEAIHESKAIVAWAATNPASSASPA
;
A
#
# COMPACT_ATOMS: atom_id res chain seq x y z
N MET A 1 -2.80 7.72 -7.29
CA MET A 1 -2.85 7.01 -6.00
C MET A 1 -1.44 6.71 -5.45
N LYS A 2 -1.32 6.44 -4.13
CA LYS A 2 -0.06 6.07 -3.47
C LYS A 2 -0.19 4.77 -2.70
N LEU A 3 0.80 3.89 -2.81
CA LEU A 3 0.90 2.67 -2.01
C LEU A 3 2.10 2.76 -1.07
N TYR A 4 1.85 2.88 0.23
CA TYR A 4 2.87 2.81 1.26
C TYR A 4 3.26 1.35 1.51
N VAL A 5 4.52 1.02 1.32
CA VAL A 5 5.08 -0.33 1.52
C VAL A 5 6.22 -0.30 2.52
N CYS A 6 6.71 -1.47 2.95
CA CYS A 6 7.81 -1.56 3.91
C CYS A 6 9.17 -1.18 3.27
N TRP A 7 9.97 -2.17 2.86
CA TRP A 7 11.22 -2.00 2.14
C TRP A 7 11.08 -2.20 0.62
N GLY A 8 9.96 -2.78 0.17
CA GLY A 8 9.63 -2.96 -1.24
C GLY A 8 8.45 -3.90 -1.47
N THR A 9 8.28 -4.29 -2.74
CA THR A 9 7.25 -5.19 -3.26
C THR A 9 7.84 -6.52 -3.73
N PHE A 10 9.03 -6.86 -3.25
CA PHE A 10 9.73 -8.10 -3.60
C PHE A 10 9.11 -9.31 -2.88
N GLU A 11 9.28 -10.47 -3.51
CA GLU A 11 8.95 -11.74 -2.88
C GLU A 11 10.05 -12.10 -1.87
N VAL A 12 9.65 -12.49 -0.66
CA VAL A 12 10.57 -13.02 0.34
C VAL A 12 10.41 -14.54 0.38
N PRO A 13 11.50 -15.32 0.49
CA PRO A 13 11.46 -16.78 0.56
C PRO A 13 10.94 -17.22 1.95
N VAL A 14 9.65 -17.04 2.16
CA VAL A 14 8.90 -17.47 3.36
C VAL A 14 7.59 -18.12 2.91
N VAL A 15 7.01 -18.94 3.79
CA VAL A 15 5.81 -19.77 3.58
C VAL A 15 4.59 -19.00 3.02
N ARG A 16 4.58 -17.66 3.11
CA ARG A 16 3.55 -16.80 2.51
C ARG A 16 4.18 -15.62 1.76
N ALA A 17 3.54 -15.20 0.66
CA ALA A 17 3.88 -13.98 -0.03
C ALA A 17 3.77 -12.73 0.88
N HIS A 18 4.68 -11.77 0.71
CA HIS A 18 4.71 -10.57 1.54
C HIS A 18 3.45 -9.71 1.32
N PRO A 19 2.74 -9.23 2.38
CA PRO A 19 1.52 -8.44 2.23
C PRO A 19 1.66 -7.22 1.31
N CYS A 20 2.81 -6.53 1.34
CA CYS A 20 3.06 -5.38 0.45
C CYS A 20 3.16 -5.77 -1.02
N LYS A 21 3.73 -6.95 -1.35
CA LYS A 21 3.78 -7.46 -2.72
C LYS A 21 2.39 -7.83 -3.20
N VAL A 22 1.64 -8.58 -2.39
CA VAL A 22 0.27 -9.00 -2.70
C VAL A 22 -0.64 -7.79 -2.99
N ALA A 23 -0.57 -6.75 -2.16
CA ALA A 23 -1.34 -5.52 -2.36
C ALA A 23 -0.95 -4.81 -3.67
N HIS A 24 0.35 -4.68 -3.94
CA HIS A 24 0.86 -4.05 -5.16
C HIS A 24 0.45 -4.81 -6.42
N ASP A 25 0.66 -6.13 -6.44
CA ASP A 25 0.33 -6.97 -7.59
C ASP A 25 -1.18 -6.96 -7.88
N ALA A 26 -2.02 -6.91 -6.83
CA ALA A 26 -3.46 -6.78 -7.01
C ALA A 26 -3.86 -5.44 -7.66
N LEU A 27 -3.18 -4.34 -7.30
CA LEU A 27 -3.41 -3.04 -7.92
C LEU A 27 -2.98 -3.04 -9.39
N LEU A 28 -1.80 -3.57 -9.69
CA LEU A 28 -1.32 -3.72 -11.08
C LEU A 28 -2.27 -4.61 -11.90
N ALA A 29 -2.75 -5.73 -11.33
CA ALA A 29 -3.69 -6.63 -11.99
C ALA A 29 -5.06 -5.97 -12.24
N ALA A 30 -5.47 -5.03 -11.39
CA ALA A 30 -6.65 -4.19 -11.58
C ALA A 30 -6.42 -3.03 -12.56
N GLY A 31 -5.20 -2.89 -13.13
CA GLY A 31 -4.85 -1.86 -14.11
C GLY A 31 -4.38 -0.53 -13.51
N HIS A 32 -4.14 -0.49 -12.19
CA HIS A 32 -3.66 0.72 -11.52
C HIS A 32 -2.15 0.78 -11.45
N GLU A 33 -1.57 1.97 -11.61
CA GLU A 33 -0.14 2.23 -11.44
C GLU A 33 0.11 3.13 -10.22
N PRO A 34 0.10 2.59 -8.99
CA PRO A 34 0.30 3.38 -7.79
C PRO A 34 1.74 3.88 -7.65
N GLU A 35 1.92 5.11 -7.16
CA GLU A 35 3.23 5.56 -6.68
C GLU A 35 3.62 4.74 -5.44
N VAL A 36 4.70 3.96 -5.53
CA VAL A 36 5.16 3.12 -4.41
C VAL A 36 6.05 3.93 -3.47
N VAL A 37 5.51 4.26 -2.30
CA VAL A 37 6.22 4.99 -1.23
C VAL A 37 6.80 4.00 -0.24
N LYS A 38 8.12 3.89 -0.19
CA LYS A 38 8.81 3.01 0.76
C LYS A 38 8.85 3.68 2.14
N ALA A 39 8.15 3.08 3.08
CA ALA A 39 8.04 3.61 4.42
C ALA A 39 9.32 3.38 5.23
N TYR A 40 10.06 2.30 4.95
CA TYR A 40 11.21 1.83 5.73
C TYR A 40 10.85 1.65 7.23
N SER A 41 11.79 1.13 8.02
CA SER A 41 11.60 0.85 9.46
C SER A 41 10.50 -0.19 9.79
N PHE A 42 10.47 -0.60 11.06
CA PHE A 42 9.52 -1.55 11.61
C PHE A 42 8.41 -0.80 12.38
N GLY A 43 7.14 -1.16 12.14
CA GLY A 43 5.96 -0.46 12.68
C GLY A 43 5.92 -0.23 14.20
N PRO A 44 6.45 -1.13 15.05
CA PRO A 44 6.50 -0.98 16.51
C PRO A 44 7.55 0.00 17.06
N VAL A 45 8.47 0.49 16.22
CA VAL A 45 9.49 1.43 16.69
C VAL A 45 8.81 2.73 17.17
N PRO A 46 9.26 3.33 18.30
CA PRO A 46 8.64 4.53 18.85
C PRO A 46 8.49 5.67 17.83
N GLU A 47 7.40 6.43 17.93
CA GLU A 47 7.04 7.46 16.93
C GLU A 47 8.15 8.51 16.71
N ALA A 48 8.84 8.92 17.78
CA ALA A 48 9.96 9.86 17.68
C ALA A 48 11.06 9.37 16.70
N LEU A 49 11.25 8.05 16.63
CA LEU A 49 12.25 7.37 15.80
C LEU A 49 11.66 6.81 14.49
N GLN A 50 10.36 7.05 14.22
CA GLN A 50 9.73 6.64 12.98
C GLN A 50 10.08 7.55 11.80
N THR A 51 10.08 6.93 10.62
CA THR A 51 10.27 7.62 9.35
C THR A 51 9.08 8.52 9.04
N ALA A 52 9.31 9.54 8.20
CA ALA A 52 8.26 10.46 7.78
C ALA A 52 7.06 9.73 7.14
N ALA A 53 7.34 8.72 6.32
CA ALA A 53 6.31 7.91 5.68
C ALA A 53 5.49 7.08 6.68
N ARG A 54 6.11 6.50 7.72
CA ARG A 54 5.37 5.78 8.78
C ARG A 54 4.54 6.73 9.65
N LYS A 55 5.04 7.94 9.89
CA LYS A 55 4.27 9.02 10.56
C LYS A 55 3.05 9.42 9.73
N GLU A 56 3.20 9.51 8.41
CA GLU A 56 2.06 9.77 7.50
C GLU A 56 1.04 8.64 7.53
N VAL A 57 1.50 7.39 7.43
CA VAL A 57 0.63 6.20 7.56
C VAL A 57 -0.15 6.23 8.88
N LYS A 58 0.50 6.61 9.99
CA LYS A 58 -0.16 6.79 11.29
C LYS A 58 -1.17 7.93 11.32
N ARG A 59 -0.89 9.06 10.66
CA ARG A 59 -1.86 10.16 10.53
C ARG A 59 -3.12 9.73 9.76
N LEU A 60 -2.93 8.94 8.70
CA LEU A 60 -4.01 8.49 7.82
C LEU A 60 -4.86 7.37 8.45
N THR A 61 -4.25 6.46 9.21
CA THR A 61 -4.91 5.21 9.64
C THR A 61 -4.95 5.01 11.16
N GLY A 62 -4.34 5.89 11.95
CA GLY A 62 -4.17 5.74 13.40
C GLY A 62 -3.04 4.78 13.81
N GLN A 63 -2.42 4.06 12.86
CA GLN A 63 -1.37 3.07 13.10
C GLN A 63 -0.21 3.18 12.13
N SER A 64 0.98 2.72 12.51
CA SER A 64 2.18 2.82 11.66
C SER A 64 2.37 1.62 10.70
N TRP A 65 1.37 0.75 10.54
CA TRP A 65 1.49 -0.50 9.77
C TRP A 65 1.27 -0.31 8.27
N VAL A 66 1.95 -1.12 7.46
CA VAL A 66 1.86 -1.13 5.98
C VAL A 66 1.54 -2.56 5.52
N PRO A 67 0.92 -2.78 4.36
CA PRO A 67 0.59 -1.80 3.31
C PRO A 67 -0.60 -0.88 3.66
N VAL A 68 -0.55 0.34 3.10
CA VAL A 68 -1.67 1.29 3.07
C VAL A 68 -1.76 1.89 1.68
N LEU A 69 -2.93 1.82 1.06
CA LEU A 69 -3.26 2.51 -0.18
C LEU A 69 -3.92 3.84 0.16
N VAL A 70 -3.50 4.91 -0.51
CA VAL A 70 -4.22 6.18 -0.56
C VAL A 70 -4.74 6.36 -1.98
N THR A 71 -6.06 6.34 -2.14
CA THR A 71 -6.73 6.52 -3.44
C THR A 71 -6.58 7.97 -3.93
N ASP A 72 -6.92 8.22 -5.20
CA ASP A 72 -6.89 9.59 -5.75
C ASP A 72 -7.92 10.53 -5.09
N ASP A 73 -9.00 9.97 -4.53
CA ASP A 73 -10.00 10.68 -3.74
C ASP A 73 -9.57 10.91 -2.27
N GLY A 74 -8.37 10.45 -1.89
CA GLY A 74 -7.82 10.62 -0.55
C GLY A 74 -8.29 9.59 0.48
N GLU A 75 -9.00 8.53 0.07
CA GLU A 75 -9.38 7.43 0.95
C GLU A 75 -8.14 6.60 1.33
N ALA A 76 -7.95 6.32 2.62
CA ALA A 76 -6.86 5.49 3.12
C ALA A 76 -7.34 4.08 3.47
N ILE A 77 -6.86 3.08 2.73
CA ILE A 77 -7.22 1.67 2.89
C ILE A 77 -6.04 0.92 3.49
N HIS A 78 -6.23 0.35 4.68
CA HIS A 78 -5.22 -0.39 5.40
C HIS A 78 -5.37 -1.90 5.23
N GLU A 79 -4.27 -2.65 5.39
CA GLU A 79 -4.17 -4.11 5.22
C GLU A 79 -4.23 -4.61 3.77
N SER A 80 -3.39 -5.60 3.46
CA SER A 80 -3.28 -6.12 2.09
C SER A 80 -4.57 -6.74 1.58
N LYS A 81 -5.36 -7.42 2.43
CA LYS A 81 -6.62 -8.04 2.02
C LYS A 81 -7.68 -7.02 1.63
N ALA A 82 -7.77 -5.91 2.36
CA ALA A 82 -8.70 -4.84 2.04
C ALA A 82 -8.30 -4.15 0.74
N ILE A 83 -7.00 -3.90 0.53
CA ILE A 83 -6.49 -3.35 -0.74
C ILE A 83 -6.79 -4.30 -1.92
N VAL A 84 -6.63 -5.60 -1.75
CA VAL A 84 -6.99 -6.61 -2.77
C VAL A 84 -8.47 -6.56 -3.09
N ALA A 85 -9.34 -6.53 -2.06
CA ALA A 85 -10.79 -6.47 -2.25
C ALA A 85 -11.22 -5.16 -2.94
N TRP A 86 -10.59 -4.04 -2.55
CA TRP A 86 -10.81 -2.75 -3.19
C TRP A 86 -10.40 -2.78 -4.66
N ALA A 87 -9.21 -3.30 -4.98
CA ALA A 87 -8.72 -3.39 -6.35
C ALA A 87 -9.64 -4.24 -7.24
N ALA A 88 -10.18 -5.33 -6.71
CA ALA A 88 -11.14 -6.19 -7.41
C ALA A 88 -12.48 -5.49 -7.72
N THR A 89 -12.89 -4.53 -6.88
CA THR A 89 -14.16 -3.79 -7.05
C THR A 89 -13.99 -2.50 -7.85
N ASN A 90 -12.75 -2.00 -7.95
CA ASN A 90 -12.42 -0.75 -8.59
C ASN A 90 -11.33 -0.99 -9.66
N PRO A 91 -11.62 -1.64 -10.80
CA PRO A 91 -10.65 -1.71 -11.89
C PRO A 91 -10.38 -0.33 -12.47
N ALA A 92 -9.15 -0.07 -12.91
CA ALA A 92 -8.83 1.12 -13.68
C ALA A 92 -9.62 1.05 -14.99
N SER A 93 -10.65 1.89 -15.12
CA SER A 93 -11.34 2.04 -16.40
C SER A 93 -10.30 2.42 -17.45
N SER A 94 -10.15 1.59 -18.47
CA SER A 94 -9.34 1.93 -19.64
C SER A 94 -9.84 3.25 -20.18
N ALA A 95 -9.12 4.34 -19.90
CA ALA A 95 -9.29 5.59 -20.58
C ALA A 95 -8.93 5.33 -22.06
N SER A 96 -9.95 5.01 -22.86
CA SER A 96 -9.85 4.89 -24.30
C SER A 96 -9.34 6.22 -24.85
N PRO A 97 -8.22 6.27 -25.59
CA PRO A 97 -7.91 7.46 -26.37
C PRO A 97 -8.91 7.53 -27.54
N ALA A 98 -9.54 8.69 -27.68
CA ALA A 98 -10.39 9.07 -28.81
C ALA A 98 -9.56 9.38 -30.06
#